data_AF-A0A7T3KW74-F1
#
_entry.id   AF-A0A7T3KW74-F1
#
_cell.length_a   1.000
_cell.length_b   1.000
_cell.length_c   1.000
_cell.angle_alpha   90.00
_cell.angle_beta   90.00
_cell.angle_gamma   90.00
#
_symmetry.space_group_name_H-M   'P 1'
#
loop_
_entity.id
_entity.type
_entity.pdbx_description
1 polymer ?
#
loop_
_entity_poly.entity_id
_entity_poly.type
_entity_poly.pdbx_seq_one_letter_code
_entity_poly.pdbx_strand_id
1 'polypeptide(L)'
;MWSQFPQITDLSETEADLIEAFVPVAVDEAGGFAEFRETATKTNSLVDRLRALTLPRVADVEEGLASYRETMARAEELEAKIERTDDLIDEIVYELYGLTDEEIAIVEEAVGEEDPV
;
A
#
# COMPACT_ATOMS: atom_id res chain seq x y z
N MET A 1 -4.58 1.26 -38.57
CA MET A 1 -3.89 -0.02 -38.33
C MET A 1 -3.16 0.09 -36.99
N TRP A 2 -3.90 0.01 -35.89
CA TRP A 2 -3.35 0.04 -34.54
C TRP A 2 -3.59 -1.37 -33.98
N SER A 3 -2.63 -2.26 -34.17
CA SER A 3 -2.73 -3.66 -33.77
C SER A 3 -1.41 -4.10 -33.14
N GLN A 4 -1.11 -3.58 -31.95
CA GLN A 4 -0.28 -4.25 -30.93
C GLN A 4 -0.26 -3.41 -29.64
N PHE A 5 -1.37 -3.34 -28.92
CA PHE A 5 -1.30 -3.00 -27.50
C PHE A 5 -1.66 -4.27 -26.74
N PRO A 6 -0.76 -4.86 -25.93
CA PRO A 6 -1.18 -5.79 -24.91
C PRO A 6 -2.12 -5.00 -24.00
N GLN A 7 -3.36 -5.46 -23.92
CA GLN A 7 -4.34 -4.88 -23.02
C GLN A 7 -3.83 -5.22 -21.62
N ILE A 8 -3.60 -4.22 -20.76
CA ILE A 8 -3.31 -4.42 -19.32
C ILE A 8 -4.49 -5.13 -18.61
N THR A 9 -5.57 -5.45 -19.34
CA THR A 9 -6.83 -5.99 -18.82
C THR A 9 -6.89 -7.52 -18.73
N ASP A 10 -5.81 -8.25 -19.03
CA ASP A 10 -5.76 -9.71 -18.95
C ASP A 10 -4.58 -10.19 -18.08
N LEU A 11 -4.45 -9.61 -16.89
CA LEU A 11 -3.55 -10.09 -15.86
C LEU A 11 -4.32 -11.07 -14.96
N SER A 12 -3.70 -12.19 -14.64
CA SER A 12 -4.15 -13.01 -13.53
C SER A 12 -4.03 -12.23 -12.22
N GLU A 13 -4.81 -12.64 -11.21
CA GLU A 13 -4.77 -12.03 -9.88
C GLU A 13 -3.35 -12.03 -9.31
N THR A 14 -2.62 -13.14 -9.45
CA THR A 14 -1.23 -13.27 -8.99
C THR A 14 -0.25 -12.37 -9.76
N GLU A 15 -0.46 -12.13 -11.05
CA GLU A 15 0.37 -11.19 -11.81
C GLU A 15 0.10 -9.74 -11.41
N ALA A 16 -1.15 -9.40 -11.09
CA ALA A 16 -1.49 -8.08 -10.57
C ALA A 16 -0.86 -7.86 -9.18
N ASP A 17 -1.00 -8.85 -8.28
CA ASP A 17 -0.40 -8.83 -6.93
C ASP A 17 1.13 -8.68 -7.01
N LEU A 18 1.76 -9.38 -7.96
CA LEU A 18 3.20 -9.26 -8.19
C LEU A 18 3.59 -7.84 -8.58
N ILE A 19 2.85 -7.22 -9.50
CA ILE A 19 3.12 -5.86 -9.94
C ILE A 19 2.92 -4.87 -8.78
N GLU A 20 1.83 -5.00 -8.04
CA GLU A 20 1.50 -4.13 -6.91
C GLU A 20 2.55 -4.18 -5.80
N ALA A 21 3.02 -5.38 -5.43
CA ALA A 21 4.02 -5.53 -4.38
C ALA A 21 5.44 -5.18 -4.84
N PHE A 22 5.80 -5.50 -6.09
CA PHE A 22 7.19 -5.45 -6.55
C PHE A 22 7.57 -4.11 -7.19
N VAL A 23 6.65 -3.45 -7.91
CA VAL A 23 6.97 -2.22 -8.64
C VAL A 23 7.32 -1.05 -7.72
N PRO A 24 6.58 -0.77 -6.62
CA PRO A 24 6.94 0.31 -5.71
C PRO A 24 8.35 0.14 -5.15
N VAL A 25 8.68 -1.08 -4.69
CA VAL A 25 10.02 -1.41 -4.18
C VAL A 25 11.09 -1.22 -5.27
N ALA A 26 10.82 -1.64 -6.50
CA ALA A 26 11.76 -1.45 -7.60
C ALA A 26 11.97 0.02 -7.98
N VAL A 27 10.97 0.88 -7.75
CA VAL A 27 11.05 2.31 -7.99
C VAL A 27 11.83 3.02 -6.88
N ASP A 28 11.59 2.64 -5.62
CA ASP A 28 12.17 3.26 -4.43
C ASP A 28 13.60 2.79 -4.13
N GLU A 29 13.98 1.58 -4.56
CA GLU A 29 15.31 1.04 -4.34
C GLU A 29 16.34 1.73 -5.27
N ALA A 30 16.91 2.82 -4.76
CA ALA A 30 17.94 3.61 -5.42
C ALA A 30 19.20 2.75 -5.69
N GLY A 31 19.36 2.26 -6.93
CA GLY A 31 20.57 1.52 -7.29
C GLY A 31 20.51 0.59 -8.49
N GLY A 32 19.36 0.42 -9.16
CA GLY A 32 19.26 -0.51 -10.29
C GLY A 32 18.55 -1.83 -9.99
N PHE A 33 17.72 -1.88 -8.93
CA PHE A 33 16.96 -3.08 -8.61
C PHE A 33 16.04 -3.46 -9.78
N ALA A 34 16.01 -4.74 -10.14
CA ALA A 34 15.23 -5.25 -11.28
C ALA A 34 15.49 -4.51 -12.62
N GLU A 35 16.71 -3.99 -12.81
CA GLU A 35 17.10 -3.12 -13.94
C GLU A 35 16.37 -1.76 -14.01
N PHE A 36 15.57 -1.41 -12.99
CA PHE A 36 14.93 -0.10 -12.91
C PHE A 36 15.95 0.99 -12.57
N ARG A 37 15.93 2.09 -13.33
CA ARG A 37 16.81 3.24 -13.09
C ARG A 37 16.00 4.45 -12.65
N GLU A 38 16.16 4.88 -11.41
CA GLU A 38 15.44 6.04 -10.86
C GLU A 38 15.81 7.36 -11.56
N THR A 39 17.06 7.51 -12.00
CA THR A 39 17.55 8.76 -12.62
C THR A 39 17.34 8.79 -14.14
N ALA A 40 16.63 9.83 -14.61
CA ALA A 40 16.47 10.11 -16.04
C ALA A 40 17.75 10.74 -16.62
N THR A 41 18.31 10.13 -17.65
CA THR A 41 19.18 10.86 -18.60
C THR A 41 18.29 11.51 -19.66
N LYS A 42 18.79 12.54 -20.37
CA LYS A 42 18.03 13.35 -21.34
C LYS A 42 17.31 12.56 -22.48
N THR A 43 17.47 11.25 -22.54
CA THR A 43 17.06 10.38 -23.66
C THR A 43 16.14 9.23 -23.24
N ASN A 44 15.92 8.97 -21.94
CA ASN A 44 15.12 7.81 -21.51
C ASN A 44 13.90 8.26 -20.67
N SER A 45 12.69 8.00 -21.18
CA SER A 45 11.43 8.40 -20.54
C SER A 45 11.09 7.54 -19.31
N LEU A 46 10.11 7.94 -18.51
CA LEU A 46 9.60 7.10 -17.39
C LEU A 46 9.02 5.77 -17.89
N VAL A 47 8.29 5.81 -19.02
CA VAL A 47 7.66 4.62 -19.62
C VAL A 47 8.71 3.63 -20.12
N ASP A 48 9.78 4.13 -20.76
CA ASP A 48 10.86 3.29 -21.28
C ASP A 48 11.67 2.62 -20.15
N ARG A 49 11.72 3.25 -18.98
CA ARG A 49 12.33 2.67 -17.77
C ARG A 49 11.45 1.62 -17.11
N LEU A 50 10.14 1.85 -17.03
CA LEU A 50 9.19 0.83 -16.58
C LEU A 50 9.17 -0.39 -17.51
N ARG A 51 9.36 -0.19 -18.82
CA ARG A 51 9.49 -1.29 -19.79
C ARG A 51 10.78 -2.10 -19.65
N ALA A 52 11.82 -1.53 -19.08
CA ALA A 52 13.08 -2.21 -18.81
C ALA A 52 13.06 -2.99 -17.49
N LEU A 53 12.00 -2.82 -16.68
CA LEU A 53 11.85 -3.54 -15.42
C LEU A 53 11.78 -5.05 -15.68
N THR A 54 12.68 -5.78 -15.04
CA THR A 54 12.69 -7.24 -15.08
C THR A 54 11.92 -7.78 -13.88
N LEU A 55 10.71 -8.29 -14.12
CA LEU A 55 9.92 -8.96 -13.09
C LEU A 55 10.38 -10.42 -12.90
N PRO A 56 10.31 -10.96 -11.67
CA PRO A 56 10.53 -12.38 -11.44
C PRO A 56 9.43 -13.20 -12.12
N ARG A 57 9.70 -14.48 -12.40
CA ARG A 57 8.68 -15.38 -12.93
C ARG A 57 7.67 -15.68 -11.83
N VAL A 58 6.38 -15.63 -12.15
CA VAL A 58 5.28 -15.91 -11.21
C VAL A 58 5.49 -17.22 -10.45
N ALA A 59 5.85 -18.30 -11.15
CA ALA A 59 6.08 -19.61 -10.55
C ALA A 59 7.21 -19.64 -9.50
N ASP A 60 8.15 -18.70 -9.53
CA ASP A 60 9.24 -18.62 -8.55
C ASP A 60 8.83 -17.87 -7.28
N VAL A 61 7.74 -17.09 -7.32
CA VAL A 61 7.30 -16.20 -6.23
C VAL A 61 5.86 -16.45 -5.76
N GLU A 62 5.14 -17.38 -6.39
CA GLU A 62 3.72 -17.67 -6.12
C GLU A 62 3.45 -17.97 -4.63
N GLU A 63 4.26 -18.83 -4.00
CA GLU A 63 4.13 -19.15 -2.57
C GLU A 63 4.40 -17.92 -1.69
N GLY A 64 5.41 -17.12 -2.04
CA GLY A 64 5.75 -15.89 -1.33
C GLY A 64 4.64 -14.84 -1.43
N LEU A 65 4.04 -14.67 -2.61
CA LEU A 65 2.90 -13.78 -2.82
C LEU A 65 1.66 -14.24 -2.05
N ALA A 66 1.38 -15.56 -2.02
CA ALA A 66 0.29 -16.09 -1.23
C ALA A 66 0.47 -15.80 0.27
N SER A 67 1.67 -16.00 0.81
CA SER A 67 1.99 -15.68 2.20
C SER A 67 1.92 -14.17 2.50
N TYR A 68 2.39 -13.33 1.56
CA TYR A 68 2.27 -11.88 1.66
C TYR A 68 0.81 -11.45 1.76
N ARG A 69 -0.07 -11.98 0.89
CA ARG A 69 -1.51 -11.68 0.92
C ARG A 69 -2.18 -12.07 2.23
N GLU A 70 -1.88 -13.25 2.75
CA GLU A 70 -2.41 -13.68 4.05
C GLU A 70 -1.97 -12.72 5.18
N THR A 71 -0.71 -12.29 5.13
CA THR A 71 -0.15 -11.35 6.11
C THR A 71 -0.82 -9.98 6.01
N MET A 72 -1.00 -9.45 4.81
CA MET A 72 -1.69 -8.17 4.58
C MET A 72 -3.14 -8.22 5.03
N ALA A 73 -3.88 -9.29 4.68
CA ALA A 73 -5.26 -9.46 5.12
C ALA A 73 -5.37 -9.52 6.66
N ARG A 74 -4.41 -10.17 7.32
CA ARG A 74 -4.34 -10.19 8.79
C ARG A 74 -3.99 -8.82 9.37
N ALA A 75 -3.12 -8.05 8.72
CA ALA A 75 -2.78 -6.70 9.14
C ALA A 75 -4.02 -5.78 9.06
N GLU A 76 -4.76 -5.81 7.95
CA GLU A 76 -6.02 -5.07 7.79
C GLU A 76 -7.06 -5.46 8.84
N GLU A 77 -7.19 -6.76 9.16
CA GLU A 77 -8.08 -7.22 10.23
C GLU A 77 -7.67 -6.67 11.61
N LEU A 78 -6.37 -6.55 11.87
CA LEU A 78 -5.84 -6.00 13.11
C LEU A 78 -6.04 -4.48 13.16
N GLU A 79 -5.80 -3.76 12.07
CA GLU A 79 -6.05 -2.32 11.95
C GLU A 79 -7.52 -2.01 12.28
N ALA A 80 -8.46 -2.74 11.66
CA ALA A 80 -9.88 -2.60 11.94
C ALA A 80 -10.28 -3.02 13.38
N LYS A 81 -9.45 -3.78 14.09
CA LYS A 81 -9.66 -4.06 15.52
C LYS A 81 -9.11 -2.93 16.39
N ILE A 82 -7.99 -2.33 16.00
CA ILE A 82 -7.38 -1.20 16.70
C ILE A 82 -8.33 0.00 16.61
N GLU A 83 -8.77 0.39 15.42
CA GLU A 83 -9.72 1.50 15.21
C GLU A 83 -10.99 1.33 16.06
N ARG A 84 -11.60 0.13 16.02
CA ARG A 84 -12.78 -0.16 16.87
C ARG A 84 -12.47 -0.13 18.38
N THR A 85 -11.25 -0.47 18.77
CA THR A 85 -10.86 -0.43 20.18
C THR A 85 -10.62 1.00 20.62
N ASP A 86 -10.04 1.84 19.76
CA ASP A 86 -9.82 3.26 20.02
C ASP A 86 -11.17 3.99 20.16
N ASP A 87 -12.13 3.75 19.26
CA ASP A 87 -13.50 4.26 19.37
C ASP A 87 -14.16 3.90 20.71
N LEU A 88 -13.99 2.64 21.15
CA LEU A 88 -14.54 2.16 22.41
C LEU A 88 -13.82 2.78 23.62
N ILE A 89 -12.51 3.03 23.52
CA ILE A 89 -11.74 3.70 24.56
C ILE A 89 -12.26 5.12 24.73
N ASP A 90 -12.47 5.85 23.64
CA ASP A 90 -12.97 7.22 23.67
C ASP A 90 -14.37 7.27 24.29
N GLU A 91 -15.29 6.40 23.87
CA GLU A 91 -16.63 6.29 24.48
C GLU A 91 -16.56 6.07 26.00
N ILE A 92 -15.73 5.12 26.43
CA ILE A 92 -15.55 4.79 27.86
C ILE A 92 -14.96 5.99 28.61
N VAL A 93 -13.96 6.66 28.07
CA VAL A 93 -13.32 7.81 28.71
C VAL A 93 -14.31 8.96 28.85
N TYR A 94 -15.09 9.26 27.80
CA TYR A 94 -16.10 10.31 27.84
C TYR A 94 -17.19 10.02 28.87
N GLU A 95 -17.67 8.77 28.94
CA GLU A 95 -18.65 8.36 29.95
C GLU A 95 -18.08 8.46 31.38
N LEU A 96 -16.86 7.96 31.60
CA LEU A 96 -16.22 7.94 32.93
C LEU A 96 -16.01 9.35 33.51
N TYR A 97 -15.72 10.33 32.67
CA TYR A 97 -15.52 11.71 33.08
C TYR A 97 -16.77 12.60 32.89
N GLY A 98 -17.83 12.07 32.28
CA GLY A 98 -19.10 12.77 32.07
C GLY A 98 -18.97 14.00 31.19
N LEU A 99 -18.15 13.92 30.14
CA LEU A 99 -17.90 15.05 29.23
C LEU A 99 -19.18 15.42 28.48
N THR A 100 -19.34 16.72 28.26
CA THR A 100 -20.36 17.27 27.37
C THR A 100 -19.87 17.26 25.91
N ASP A 101 -20.80 17.37 24.96
CA ASP A 101 -20.47 17.45 23.52
C ASP A 101 -19.46 18.58 23.20
N GLU A 102 -19.53 19.70 23.94
CA GLU A 102 -18.59 20.82 23.80
C GLU A 102 -17.18 20.46 24.28
N GLU A 103 -17.07 19.70 25.37
CA GLU A 103 -15.79 19.24 25.92
C GLU A 103 -15.17 18.13 25.07
N ILE A 104 -16.00 17.24 24.51
CA ILE A 104 -15.56 16.20 23.57
C ILE A 104 -14.94 16.85 22.32
N ALA A 105 -15.61 17.85 21.73
CA ALA A 105 -15.11 18.53 20.54
C ALA A 105 -13.72 19.18 20.76
N ILE A 106 -13.48 19.72 21.97
CA ILE A 106 -12.16 20.28 22.33
C ILE A 106 -11.10 19.18 22.44
N VAL A 107 -11.46 18.00 22.99
CA VAL A 107 -10.55 16.86 23.10
C VAL A 107 -10.22 16.31 21.71
N GLU A 108 -11.20 16.11 20.85
CA GLU A 108 -11.00 15.63 19.48
C GLU A 108 -10.16 16.60 18.64
N GLU A 109 -10.37 17.92 18.77
CA GLU A 109 -9.53 18.93 18.11
C GLU A 109 -8.07 18.88 18.60
N ALA A 110 -7.86 18.57 19.88
CA ALA A 110 -6.52 18.49 20.47
C ALA A 110 -5.79 17.18 20.14
N VAL A 111 -6.50 16.09 19.87
CA VAL A 111 -5.95 14.75 19.61
C VAL A 111 -5.86 14.45 18.10
N GLY A 112 -6.69 15.08 17.26
CA GLY A 112 -6.81 14.80 15.83
C GLY A 112 -5.61 15.15 14.92
N GLU A 113 -4.39 15.34 15.45
CA GLU A 113 -3.18 15.66 14.66
C GLU A 113 -2.06 14.57 14.64
N GLU A 114 -2.19 13.40 15.29
CA GLU A 114 -1.22 12.27 15.21
C GLU A 114 -2.00 10.95 14.96
N ASP A 115 -1.73 10.01 14.05
CA ASP A 115 -0.63 9.69 13.12
C ASP A 115 -1.22 9.01 11.85
N PRO A 116 -0.86 9.40 10.60
CA PRO A 116 -0.92 8.47 9.47
C PRO A 116 0.35 7.62 9.50
N VAL A 117 0.27 6.40 10.03
CA VAL A 117 1.33 5.39 9.94
C VAL A 117 1.44 4.82 8.53
#